data_AF-A0A7Y5RUE9-F1
#
_entry.id   AF-A0A7Y5RUE9-F1
#
_cell.length_a   1.000
_cell.length_b   1.000
_cell.length_c   1.000
_cell.angle_alpha   90.00
_cell.angle_beta   90.00
_cell.angle_gamma   90.00
#
_symmetry.space_group_name_H-M   'P 1'
#
loop_
_entity.id
_entity.type
_entity.pdbx_description
1 polymer ?
#
loop_
_entity_poly.entity_id
_entity_poly.type
_entity_poly.pdbx_seq_one_letter_code
_entity_poly.pdbx_strand_id
1 'polypeptide(L)'
;MIRYLRERQCKLSKKYPDGVVFRRGQMCVKRLRGSEDAHWLALPIFIAASCCEDDGKTYCYVHYRLLSTVSVSAWGLRYIEECASAEFDGLLKYLDQLSQDCERQRHRSGPRHRWYPDDEEPRPASDARSAPDPRDADHALLGLKRGASWEDVQRAYRDACRKYHPDRLTGQNVEPHLVELAVQRFKEVAAAYQRLRESYAQAQRA
;
A
#
# COMPACT_ATOMS: atom_id res chain seq x y z
N MET A 1 -7.73 11.95 -4.39
CA MET A 1 -8.88 12.82 -4.73
C MET A 1 -9.08 14.01 -3.80
N ILE A 2 -9.24 13.84 -2.48
CA ILE A 2 -9.48 14.97 -1.54
C ILE A 2 -8.39 16.05 -1.64
N ARG A 3 -7.12 15.64 -1.70
CA ARG A 3 -5.97 16.54 -1.83
C ARG A 3 -6.04 17.38 -3.11
N TYR A 4 -6.26 16.74 -4.25
CA TYR A 4 -6.44 17.40 -5.55
C TYR A 4 -7.56 18.46 -5.53
N LEU A 5 -8.73 18.13 -4.96
CA LEU A 5 -9.85 19.07 -4.90
C LEU A 5 -9.57 20.25 -3.96
N ARG A 6 -8.85 20.03 -2.84
CA ARG A 6 -8.42 21.12 -1.96
C ARG A 6 -7.46 22.09 -2.64
N GLU A 7 -6.51 21.59 -3.43
CA GLU A 7 -5.57 22.40 -4.20
C GLU A 7 -6.30 23.28 -5.24
N ARG A 8 -7.48 22.84 -5.72
CA ARG A 8 -8.35 23.58 -6.64
C ARG A 8 -9.44 24.43 -5.97
N GLN A 9 -9.15 24.94 -4.76
CA GLN A 9 -10.04 25.85 -4.01
C GLN A 9 -11.42 25.25 -3.65
N CYS A 10 -11.58 23.92 -3.70
CA CYS A 10 -12.83 23.29 -3.29
C CYS A 10 -12.90 23.22 -1.77
N LYS A 11 -13.94 23.80 -1.18
CA LYS A 11 -14.19 23.71 0.27
C LYS A 11 -14.93 22.41 0.56
N LEU A 12 -14.43 21.63 1.50
CA LEU A 12 -15.12 20.45 2.00
C LEU A 12 -16.47 20.88 2.61
N SER A 13 -17.56 20.26 2.16
CA SER A 13 -18.92 20.57 2.62
C SER A 13 -19.44 19.48 3.55
N LYS A 14 -19.44 18.23 3.09
CA LYS A 14 -19.90 17.07 3.86
C LYS A 14 -19.03 15.86 3.55
N LYS A 15 -18.87 14.98 4.54
CA LYS A 15 -18.20 13.68 4.39
C LYS A 15 -19.23 12.59 4.70
N TYR A 16 -19.33 11.62 3.82
CA TYR A 16 -20.14 10.41 3.95
C TYR A 16 -19.20 9.21 4.08
N PRO A 17 -19.68 8.04 4.53
CA PRO A 17 -18.88 6.81 4.58
C PRO A 17 -18.26 6.47 3.22
N ASP A 18 -19.06 6.59 2.15
CA ASP A 18 -18.68 6.13 0.80
C ASP A 18 -18.27 7.29 -0.13
N GLY A 19 -18.17 8.52 0.38
CA GLY A 19 -17.88 9.66 -0.48
C GLY A 19 -17.77 11.00 0.22
N VAL A 20 -17.33 11.99 -0.55
CA VAL A 20 -17.02 13.32 -0.03
C VAL A 20 -17.63 14.38 -0.95
N VAL A 21 -18.35 15.34 -0.36
CA VAL A 21 -18.97 16.44 -1.10
C VAL A 21 -18.20 17.72 -0.83
N PHE A 22 -17.77 18.35 -1.90
CA PHE A 22 -17.13 19.65 -1.92
C PHE A 22 -18.05 20.70 -2.54
N ARG A 23 -17.80 21.95 -2.19
CA ARG A 23 -18.41 23.13 -2.83
C ARG A 23 -17.31 23.99 -3.42
N ARG A 24 -17.54 24.53 -4.61
CA ARG A 24 -16.64 25.47 -5.28
C ARG A 24 -17.46 26.61 -5.91
N GLY A 25 -16.83 27.78 -6.04
CA GLY A 25 -17.36 28.92 -6.78
C GLY A 25 -18.08 29.97 -5.94
N GLN A 26 -18.52 31.02 -6.62
CA GLN A 26 -19.19 32.18 -6.06
C GLN A 26 -20.71 32.03 -6.21
N MET A 27 -21.44 32.23 -5.12
CA MET A 27 -22.90 32.08 -5.09
C MET A 27 -23.65 33.23 -5.82
N CYS A 28 -22.93 34.24 -6.31
CA CYS A 28 -23.50 35.39 -7.01
C CYS A 28 -23.80 35.12 -8.49
N VAL A 29 -23.27 34.04 -9.08
CA VAL A 29 -23.55 33.66 -10.47
C VAL A 29 -24.99 33.16 -10.57
N LYS A 30 -25.82 33.83 -11.38
CA LYS A 30 -27.24 33.47 -11.58
C LYS A 30 -27.56 32.93 -12.98
N ARG A 31 -26.67 33.11 -13.94
CA ARG A 31 -26.89 32.70 -15.34
C ARG A 31 -25.58 32.23 -15.96
N LEU A 32 -25.65 31.17 -16.76
CA LEU A 32 -24.54 30.66 -17.54
C LEU A 32 -25.00 30.35 -18.98
N ARG A 33 -24.48 31.10 -19.95
CA ARG A 33 -24.69 30.89 -21.38
C ARG A 33 -23.45 30.37 -22.09
N GLY A 34 -22.26 30.58 -21.53
CA GLY A 34 -20.99 30.06 -22.04
C GLY A 34 -19.79 30.51 -21.18
N SER A 35 -18.58 30.32 -21.71
CA SER A 35 -17.31 30.69 -21.05
C SER A 35 -17.17 32.18 -20.76
N GLU A 36 -17.90 33.03 -21.47
CA GLU A 36 -17.87 34.49 -21.34
C GLU A 36 -18.57 35.00 -20.07
N ASP A 37 -19.57 34.25 -19.55
CA ASP A 37 -20.35 34.71 -18.39
C ASP A 37 -19.68 34.40 -17.05
N ALA A 38 -18.99 33.27 -16.95
CA ALA A 38 -18.32 32.86 -15.73
C ALA A 38 -17.26 31.80 -16.00
N HIS A 39 -16.09 31.99 -15.40
CA HIS A 39 -15.01 31.01 -15.41
C HIS A 39 -15.40 29.75 -14.61
N TRP A 40 -14.98 28.57 -15.08
CA TRP A 40 -15.29 27.26 -14.47
C TRP A 40 -15.07 27.20 -12.94
N LEU A 41 -13.97 27.77 -12.45
CA LEU A 41 -13.66 27.80 -11.00
C LEU A 41 -14.57 28.75 -10.19
N ALA A 42 -15.20 29.72 -10.84
CA ALA A 42 -16.13 30.67 -10.23
C ALA A 42 -17.57 30.14 -10.19
N LEU A 43 -17.88 29.07 -10.94
CA LEU A 43 -19.23 28.51 -10.96
C LEU A 43 -19.61 27.87 -9.61
N PRO A 44 -20.78 28.21 -9.06
CA PRO A 44 -21.27 27.62 -7.82
C PRO A 44 -21.70 26.16 -8.09
N ILE A 45 -20.77 25.24 -7.86
CA ILE A 45 -20.95 23.80 -8.06
C ILE A 45 -20.68 23.01 -6.79
N PHE A 46 -21.44 21.93 -6.63
CA PHE A 46 -21.13 20.84 -5.71
C PHE A 46 -20.41 19.74 -6.48
N ILE A 47 -19.31 19.26 -5.90
CA ILE A 47 -18.54 18.16 -6.46
C ILE A 47 -18.64 17.01 -5.47
N ALA A 48 -19.33 15.94 -5.84
CA ALA A 48 -19.36 14.71 -5.06
C ALA A 48 -18.35 13.73 -5.64
N ALA A 49 -17.39 13.32 -4.84
CA ALA A 49 -16.38 12.34 -5.21
C ALA A 49 -16.56 11.08 -4.35
N SER A 50 -16.71 9.93 -4.99
CA SER A 50 -16.86 8.62 -4.35
C SER A 50 -15.93 7.62 -5.02
N CYS A 51 -15.41 6.69 -4.24
CA CYS A 51 -14.62 5.56 -4.71
C CYS A 51 -15.26 4.29 -4.16
N CYS A 52 -15.50 3.31 -5.01
CA CYS A 52 -15.91 1.98 -4.60
C CYS A 52 -15.01 0.95 -5.27
N GLU A 53 -14.82 -0.18 -4.60
CA GLU A 53 -14.10 -1.33 -5.15
C GLU A 53 -15.12 -2.41 -5.46
N ASP A 54 -15.13 -2.86 -6.71
CA ASP A 54 -15.99 -3.95 -7.17
C ASP A 54 -15.17 -4.88 -8.08
N ASP A 55 -15.24 -6.18 -7.82
CA ASP A 55 -14.53 -7.23 -8.57
C ASP A 55 -13.01 -6.95 -8.77
N GLY A 56 -12.33 -6.45 -7.72
CA GLY A 56 -10.91 -6.10 -7.77
C GLY A 56 -10.57 -4.87 -8.62
N LYS A 57 -11.58 -4.15 -9.12
CA LYS A 57 -11.43 -2.88 -9.84
C LYS A 57 -11.90 -1.74 -8.96
N THR A 58 -11.08 -0.69 -8.86
CA THR A 58 -11.46 0.54 -8.17
C THR A 58 -12.17 1.47 -9.14
N TYR A 59 -13.45 1.74 -8.89
CA TYR A 59 -14.25 2.72 -9.64
C TYR A 59 -14.27 4.04 -8.87
N CYS A 60 -13.98 5.13 -9.57
CA CYS A 60 -14.07 6.47 -9.01
C CYS A 60 -15.13 7.28 -9.76
N TYR A 61 -16.14 7.75 -9.04
CA TYR A 61 -17.18 8.61 -9.58
C TYR A 61 -17.01 10.04 -9.08
N VAL A 62 -17.05 10.99 -10.01
CA VAL A 62 -17.08 12.42 -9.69
C VAL A 62 -18.31 13.03 -10.34
N HIS A 63 -19.24 13.50 -9.52
CA HIS A 63 -20.43 14.19 -9.96
C HIS A 63 -20.26 15.69 -9.76
N TYR A 64 -20.46 16.45 -10.84
CA TYR A 64 -20.54 17.91 -10.82
C TYR A 64 -22.00 18.31 -10.86
N ARG A 65 -22.47 19.00 -9.82
CA ARG A 65 -23.85 19.49 -9.73
C ARG A 65 -23.86 21.00 -9.55
N LEU A 66 -24.42 21.71 -10.52
CA LEU A 66 -24.64 23.15 -10.42
C LEU A 66 -25.73 23.47 -9.39
N LEU A 67 -25.63 24.63 -8.74
CA LEU A 67 -26.72 25.12 -7.90
C LEU A 67 -27.99 25.34 -8.74
N SER A 68 -29.14 24.94 -8.20
CA SER A 68 -30.46 25.10 -8.84
C SER A 68 -30.86 26.56 -9.08
N THR A 69 -30.18 27.51 -8.44
CA THR A 69 -30.40 28.95 -8.61
C THR A 69 -29.80 29.51 -9.89
N VAL A 70 -29.01 28.72 -10.63
CA VAL A 70 -28.35 29.15 -11.87
C VAL A 70 -29.16 28.69 -13.08
N SER A 71 -29.56 29.64 -13.92
CA SER A 71 -30.18 29.34 -15.22
C SER A 71 -29.11 29.02 -16.26
N VAL A 72 -29.20 27.85 -16.89
CA VAL A 72 -28.20 27.33 -17.84
C VAL A 72 -28.81 27.27 -19.23
N SER A 73 -28.13 27.81 -20.24
CA SER A 73 -28.50 27.63 -21.65
C SER A 73 -27.94 26.32 -22.22
N ALA A 74 -28.40 25.89 -23.40
CA ALA A 74 -27.83 24.71 -24.08
C ALA A 74 -26.30 24.84 -24.31
N TRP A 75 -25.83 26.04 -24.64
CA TRP A 75 -24.40 26.34 -24.80
C TRP A 75 -23.65 26.35 -23.46
N GLY A 76 -24.27 26.86 -22.40
CA GLY A 76 -23.70 26.81 -21.05
C GLY A 76 -23.58 25.38 -20.52
N LEU A 77 -24.49 24.49 -20.90
CA LEU A 77 -24.46 23.08 -20.51
C LEU A 77 -23.31 22.33 -21.18
N ARG A 78 -23.06 22.58 -22.47
CA ARG A 78 -21.87 22.08 -23.19
C ARG A 78 -20.58 22.59 -22.57
N TYR A 79 -20.52 23.88 -22.25
CA TYR A 79 -19.36 24.46 -21.57
C TYR A 79 -19.07 23.78 -20.22
N ILE A 80 -20.12 23.50 -19.42
CA ILE A 80 -19.99 22.75 -18.17
C ILE A 80 -19.43 21.34 -18.44
N GLU A 81 -19.98 20.63 -19.42
CA GLU A 81 -19.57 19.26 -19.75
C GLU A 81 -18.11 19.20 -20.17
N GLU A 82 -17.68 20.09 -21.07
CA GLU A 82 -16.29 20.21 -21.52
C GLU A 82 -15.35 20.51 -20.33
N CYS A 83 -15.72 21.47 -19.48
CA CYS A 83 -14.89 21.82 -18.33
C CYS A 83 -14.85 20.73 -17.25
N ALA A 84 -15.98 20.07 -17.01
CA ALA A 84 -16.07 18.95 -16.07
C ALA A 84 -15.23 17.76 -16.55
N SER A 85 -15.28 17.45 -17.84
CA SER A 85 -14.47 16.41 -18.47
C SER A 85 -12.99 16.73 -18.37
N ALA A 86 -12.57 17.94 -18.76
CA ALA A 86 -11.18 18.38 -18.67
C ALA A 86 -10.65 18.37 -17.22
N GLU A 87 -11.49 18.69 -16.24
CA GLU A 87 -11.13 18.58 -14.83
C GLU A 87 -11.01 17.13 -14.37
N PHE A 88 -11.90 16.25 -14.81
CA PHE A 88 -11.81 14.82 -14.53
C PHE A 88 -10.55 14.19 -15.14
N ASP A 89 -10.21 14.55 -16.38
CA ASP A 89 -8.95 14.12 -17.02
C ASP A 89 -7.73 14.60 -16.23
N GLY A 90 -7.77 15.84 -15.73
CA GLY A 90 -6.74 16.37 -14.85
C GLY A 90 -6.61 15.58 -13.55
N LEU A 91 -7.72 15.09 -13.00
CA LEU A 91 -7.73 14.23 -11.82
C LEU A 91 -7.14 12.86 -12.14
N LEU A 92 -7.52 12.24 -13.27
CA LEU A 92 -6.96 10.95 -13.70
C LEU A 92 -5.44 11.03 -13.87
N LYS A 93 -4.94 12.07 -14.53
CA LYS A 93 -3.49 12.31 -14.67
C LYS A 93 -2.79 12.46 -13.33
N TYR A 94 -3.42 13.15 -12.37
CA TYR A 94 -2.87 13.31 -11.03
C TYR A 94 -2.83 11.97 -10.26
N LEU A 95 -3.86 11.14 -10.41
CA LEU A 95 -3.90 9.81 -9.79
C LEU A 95 -2.86 8.87 -10.41
N ASP A 96 -2.70 8.90 -11.73
CA ASP A 96 -1.68 8.13 -12.45
C ASP A 96 -0.27 8.56 -12.02
N GLN A 97 -0.01 9.87 -11.96
CA GLN A 97 1.26 10.40 -11.44
C GLN A 97 1.53 9.94 -10.00
N LEU A 98 0.52 9.96 -9.13
CA LEU A 98 0.65 9.45 -7.77
C LEU A 98 0.94 7.95 -7.73
N SER A 99 0.30 7.16 -8.60
CA SER A 99 0.58 5.72 -8.71
C SER A 99 2.03 5.48 -9.11
N GLN A 100 2.49 6.16 -10.18
CA GLN A 100 3.85 6.08 -10.66
C GLN A 100 4.86 6.60 -9.64
N ASP A 101 4.53 7.65 -8.88
CA ASP A 101 5.39 8.16 -7.80
C ASP A 101 5.49 7.16 -6.66
N CYS A 102 4.38 6.50 -6.29
CA CYS A 102 4.38 5.41 -5.30
C CYS A 102 5.19 4.20 -5.79
N GLU A 103 5.05 3.80 -7.05
CA GLU A 103 5.85 2.74 -7.67
C GLU A 103 7.32 3.12 -7.72
N ARG A 104 7.64 4.34 -8.18
CA ARG A 104 9.01 4.87 -8.18
C ARG A 104 9.56 4.95 -6.77
N GLN A 105 8.75 5.27 -5.76
CA GLN A 105 9.16 5.23 -4.36
C GLN A 105 9.37 3.80 -3.87
N ARG A 106 8.54 2.81 -4.27
CA ARG A 106 8.78 1.38 -3.98
C ARG A 106 10.07 0.87 -4.65
N HIS A 107 10.35 1.31 -5.88
CA HIS A 107 11.56 0.92 -6.61
C HIS A 107 12.82 1.66 -6.13
N ARG A 108 12.71 2.95 -5.76
CA ARG A 108 13.80 3.76 -5.18
C ARG A 108 14.06 3.39 -3.71
N SER A 109 13.01 2.90 -3.04
CA SER A 109 13.07 2.14 -1.80
C SER A 109 13.14 0.64 -2.12
N GLY A 110 13.92 0.24 -3.13
CA GLY A 110 14.46 -1.11 -3.17
C GLY A 110 15.06 -1.42 -1.80
N PRO A 111 14.85 -2.63 -1.26
CA PRO A 111 14.83 -2.90 0.17
C PRO A 111 16.08 -2.40 0.87
N ARG A 112 16.02 -1.17 1.40
CA ARG A 112 17.06 -0.61 2.26
C ARG A 112 16.66 -0.91 3.69
N HIS A 113 16.92 -2.15 4.13
CA HIS A 113 17.73 -2.43 5.32
C HIS A 113 17.73 -3.95 5.65
N ARG A 114 18.85 -4.61 5.30
CA ARG A 114 19.66 -5.44 6.20
C ARG A 114 18.91 -6.41 7.15
N TRP A 115 18.35 -7.47 6.59
CA TRP A 115 18.01 -8.70 7.35
C TRP A 115 18.93 -9.90 7.04
N TYR A 116 19.85 -9.77 6.08
CA TYR A 116 20.86 -10.77 5.73
C TYR A 116 22.26 -10.14 5.79
N PRO A 117 23.15 -10.60 6.68
CA PRO A 117 24.57 -10.58 6.42
C PRO A 117 24.89 -11.77 5.49
N ASP A 118 25.62 -11.51 4.42
CA ASP A 118 26.25 -12.48 3.50
C ASP A 118 25.33 -13.13 2.44
N ASP A 119 25.14 -12.41 1.33
CA ASP A 119 24.85 -13.00 0.02
C ASP A 119 26.18 -13.29 -0.70
N GLU A 120 26.93 -14.31 -0.23
CA GLU A 120 27.94 -14.99 -1.05
C GLU A 120 27.55 -16.47 -1.16
N GLU A 121 27.31 -16.96 -2.38
CA GLU A 121 27.11 -18.38 -2.64
C GLU A 121 28.43 -19.15 -2.47
N PRO A 122 28.42 -20.28 -1.74
CA PRO A 122 29.07 -21.46 -2.30
C PRO A 122 28.23 -22.76 -2.27
N ARG A 123 28.71 -23.68 -3.11
CA ARG A 123 28.23 -24.99 -3.62
C ARG A 123 27.91 -26.08 -2.57
N PRO A 124 27.24 -27.20 -2.97
CA PRO A 124 26.67 -28.16 -2.03
C PRO A 124 27.61 -29.33 -1.68
N ALA A 125 27.53 -29.82 -0.43
CA ALA A 125 27.80 -31.18 0.08
C ALA A 125 27.91 -31.10 1.62
N SER A 126 27.55 -32.05 2.49
CA SER A 126 27.12 -33.45 2.44
C SER A 126 26.70 -33.85 3.88
N ASP A 127 25.91 -34.92 4.01
CA ASP A 127 25.48 -35.58 5.25
C ASP A 127 26.58 -35.85 6.30
N ALA A 128 26.31 -35.63 7.59
CA ALA A 128 26.92 -36.37 8.69
C ALA A 128 26.08 -36.31 9.99
N ARG A 129 25.71 -37.49 10.49
CA ARG A 129 25.03 -37.73 11.79
C ARG A 129 26.08 -37.79 12.92
N SER A 130 25.82 -37.24 14.12
CA SER A 130 26.14 -37.83 15.45
C SER A 130 25.85 -36.93 16.66
N ALA A 131 25.46 -37.58 17.78
CA ALA A 131 25.33 -37.17 19.20
C ALA A 131 24.25 -36.12 19.58
N PRO A 132 23.56 -36.29 20.74
CA PRO A 132 22.55 -35.34 21.21
C PRO A 132 23.22 -34.08 21.73
N ASP A 133 23.13 -33.04 20.92
CA ASP A 133 23.70 -31.73 21.19
C ASP A 133 22.66 -30.86 21.91
N PRO A 134 23.03 -30.01 22.88
CA PRO A 134 22.13 -28.97 23.40
C PRO A 134 21.49 -28.09 22.31
N ARG A 135 22.07 -28.05 21.11
CA ARG A 135 21.50 -27.43 19.88
C ARG A 135 20.24 -28.13 19.35
N ASP A 136 19.93 -29.37 19.76
CA ASP A 136 18.78 -30.13 19.27
C ASP A 136 17.43 -29.49 19.63
N ALA A 137 17.35 -28.77 20.76
CA ALA A 137 16.14 -28.05 21.15
C ALA A 137 15.88 -26.84 20.24
N ASP A 138 16.95 -26.13 19.83
CA ASP A 138 16.86 -25.01 18.90
C ASP A 138 16.62 -25.48 17.46
N HIS A 139 17.18 -26.62 17.04
CA HIS A 139 16.86 -27.28 15.77
C HIS A 139 15.38 -27.67 15.69
N ALA A 140 14.82 -28.21 16.78
CA ALA A 140 13.40 -28.56 16.85
C ALA A 140 12.49 -27.32 16.74
N LEU A 141 12.89 -26.18 17.30
CA LEU A 141 12.13 -24.92 17.21
C LEU A 141 12.07 -24.39 15.75
N LEU A 142 13.11 -24.67 14.96
CA LEU A 142 13.19 -24.38 13.52
C LEU A 142 12.53 -25.46 12.64
N GLY A 143 12.01 -26.55 13.24
CA GLY A 143 11.41 -27.68 12.52
C GLY A 143 12.43 -28.59 11.84
N LEU A 144 13.70 -28.53 12.25
CA LEU A 144 14.79 -29.34 11.71
C LEU A 144 15.03 -30.60 12.53
N LYS A 145 15.53 -31.64 11.86
CA LYS A 145 15.94 -32.89 12.51
C LYS A 145 17.24 -32.67 13.29
N ARG A 146 17.45 -33.51 14.32
CA ARG A 146 18.68 -33.55 15.12
C ARG A 146 19.91 -33.69 14.22
N GLY A 147 20.94 -32.89 14.48
CA GLY A 147 22.18 -32.87 13.68
C GLY A 147 22.06 -32.19 12.30
N ALA A 148 21.08 -31.31 12.09
CA ALA A 148 21.00 -30.50 10.87
C ALA A 148 22.27 -29.64 10.71
N SER A 149 22.75 -29.49 9.47
CA SER A 149 23.92 -28.66 9.19
C SER A 149 23.58 -27.16 9.38
N TRP A 150 24.61 -26.32 9.52
CA TRP A 150 24.44 -24.87 9.57
C TRP A 150 23.66 -24.33 8.35
N GLU A 151 23.88 -24.95 7.18
CA GLU A 151 23.18 -24.62 5.94
C GLU A 151 21.68 -24.95 6.01
N ASP A 152 21.33 -26.07 6.64
CA ASP A 152 19.93 -26.47 6.86
C ASP A 152 19.23 -25.51 7.83
N VAL A 153 19.94 -25.06 8.88
CA VAL A 153 19.47 -24.03 9.83
C VAL A 153 19.19 -22.72 9.10
N GLN A 154 20.11 -22.27 8.24
CA GLN A 154 19.90 -21.09 7.40
C GLN A 154 18.73 -21.28 6.43
N ARG A 155 18.58 -22.46 5.82
CA ARG A 155 17.46 -22.75 4.90
C ARG A 155 16.11 -22.75 5.62
N ALA A 156 15.98 -23.41 6.76
CA ALA A 156 14.75 -23.42 7.54
C ALA A 156 14.39 -22.01 8.05
N TYR A 157 15.39 -21.23 8.45
CA TYR A 157 15.19 -19.83 8.82
C TYR A 157 14.70 -18.98 7.63
N ARG A 158 15.27 -19.16 6.43
CA ARG A 158 14.80 -18.52 5.19
C ARG A 158 13.35 -18.88 4.88
N ASP A 159 12.99 -20.15 5.01
CA ASP A 159 11.63 -20.63 4.74
C ASP A 159 10.62 -20.14 5.80
N ALA A 160 11.01 -20.10 7.07
CA ALA A 160 10.21 -19.50 8.14
C ALA A 160 9.99 -18.00 7.92
N CYS A 161 11.03 -17.26 7.53
CA CYS A 161 10.91 -15.84 7.13
C CYS A 161 9.90 -15.66 5.99
N ARG A 162 9.96 -16.50 4.96
CA ARG A 162 9.03 -16.45 3.81
C ARG A 162 7.60 -16.82 4.19
N LYS A 163 7.41 -17.66 5.21
CA LYS A 163 6.09 -18.12 5.67
C LYS A 163 5.41 -17.14 6.62
N TYR A 164 6.18 -16.48 7.50
CA TYR A 164 5.65 -15.57 8.52
C TYR A 164 5.90 -14.08 8.21
N HIS A 165 6.24 -13.74 6.97
CA HIS A 165 6.48 -12.34 6.58
C HIS A 165 5.18 -11.51 6.72
N PRO A 166 5.19 -10.37 7.43
CA PRO A 166 4.00 -9.56 7.65
C PRO A 166 3.39 -9.08 6.32
N ASP A 167 4.21 -8.73 5.32
CA ASP A 167 3.73 -8.30 3.99
C ASP A 167 2.91 -9.39 3.27
N ARG A 168 3.22 -10.67 3.48
CA ARG A 168 2.44 -11.78 2.91
C ARG A 168 1.12 -12.01 3.66
N LEU A 169 1.10 -11.74 4.96
CA LEU A 169 -0.09 -11.90 5.79
C LEU A 169 -1.04 -10.70 5.62
N THR A 170 -0.50 -9.49 5.45
CA THR A 170 -1.29 -8.28 5.18
C THR A 170 -1.91 -8.31 3.78
N GLY A 171 -1.24 -8.91 2.78
CA GLY A 171 -1.78 -9.06 1.42
C GLY A 171 -2.91 -10.09 1.27
N GLN A 172 -3.19 -10.91 2.29
CA GLN A 172 -4.18 -12.01 2.24
C GLN A 172 -5.45 -11.74 3.06
N ASN A 173 -5.68 -10.51 3.52
CA ASN A 173 -6.85 -10.15 4.36
C ASN A 173 -6.97 -11.01 5.63
N VAL A 174 -5.81 -11.37 6.21
CA VAL A 174 -5.72 -12.23 7.39
C VAL A 174 -6.08 -11.41 8.64
N GLU A 175 -6.96 -11.97 9.48
CA GLU A 175 -7.41 -11.38 10.75
C GLU A 175 -6.23 -10.85 11.61
N PRO A 176 -6.33 -9.66 12.23
CA PRO A 176 -5.24 -9.02 12.97
C PRO A 176 -4.62 -9.90 14.07
N HIS A 177 -5.44 -10.72 14.73
CA HIS A 177 -4.99 -11.64 15.78
C HIS A 177 -4.03 -12.72 15.26
N LEU A 178 -4.19 -13.16 14.02
CA LEU A 178 -3.31 -14.16 13.40
C LEU A 178 -1.97 -13.53 12.98
N VAL A 179 -1.95 -12.24 12.64
CA VAL A 179 -0.72 -11.50 12.34
C VAL A 179 0.14 -11.37 13.60
N GLU A 180 -0.47 -11.04 14.73
CA GLU A 180 0.24 -10.97 16.02
C GLU A 180 0.84 -12.31 16.42
N LEU A 181 0.08 -13.41 16.24
CA LEU A 181 0.56 -14.76 16.52
C LEU A 181 1.73 -15.13 15.59
N ALA A 182 1.67 -14.78 14.31
CA ALA A 182 2.74 -15.03 13.35
C ALA A 182 4.02 -14.23 13.70
N VAL A 183 3.88 -12.97 14.11
CA VAL A 183 5.00 -12.14 14.58
C VAL A 183 5.63 -12.73 15.84
N GLN A 184 4.82 -13.24 16.77
CA GLN A 184 5.32 -13.86 17.99
C GLN A 184 6.10 -15.15 17.69
N ARG A 185 5.56 -16.01 16.82
CA ARG A 185 6.26 -17.22 16.35
C ARG A 185 7.54 -16.89 15.60
N PHE A 186 7.55 -15.82 14.81
CA PHE A 186 8.75 -15.37 14.11
C PHE A 186 9.86 -14.94 15.08
N LYS A 187 9.53 -14.22 16.16
CA LYS A 187 10.49 -13.84 17.20
C LYS A 187 11.13 -15.05 17.86
N GLU A 188 10.33 -16.07 18.17
CA GLU A 188 10.81 -17.33 18.75
C GLU A 188 11.81 -18.03 17.81
N VAL A 189 11.47 -18.11 16.52
CA VAL A 189 12.33 -18.70 15.48
C VAL A 189 13.63 -17.92 15.29
N ALA A 190 13.57 -16.57 15.28
CA ALA A 190 14.75 -15.72 15.17
C ALA A 190 15.68 -15.84 16.40
N ALA A 191 15.11 -15.97 17.60
CA ALA A 191 15.88 -16.18 18.81
C ALA A 191 16.64 -17.52 18.79
N ALA A 192 16.02 -18.60 18.31
CA ALA A 192 16.71 -19.88 18.11
C ALA A 192 17.81 -19.80 17.06
N TYR A 193 17.58 -19.10 15.94
CA TYR A 193 18.61 -18.89 14.93
C TYR A 193 19.85 -18.17 15.49
N GLN A 194 19.67 -17.13 16.30
CA GLN A 194 20.80 -16.41 16.91
C GLN A 194 21.60 -17.30 17.87
N ARG A 195 20.93 -18.08 18.73
CA ARG A 195 21.60 -19.03 19.64
C ARG A 195 22.42 -20.07 18.88
N LEU A 196 21.85 -20.63 17.80
CA LEU A 196 22.58 -21.56 16.94
C LEU A 196 23.78 -20.86 16.30
N ARG A 197 23.62 -19.65 15.75
CA ARG A 197 24.71 -18.89 15.13
C ARG A 197 25.88 -18.68 16.08
N GLU A 198 25.61 -18.28 17.31
CA GLU A 198 26.63 -18.08 18.34
C GLU A 198 27.33 -19.39 18.68
N SER A 199 26.59 -20.50 18.81
CA SER A 199 27.15 -21.83 19.04
C SER A 199 28.07 -22.29 17.90
N TYR A 200 27.68 -22.12 16.64
CA TYR A 200 28.51 -22.46 15.49
C TYR A 200 29.75 -21.55 15.39
N ALA A 201 29.62 -20.26 15.71
CA ALA A 201 30.74 -19.31 15.71
C ALA A 201 31.75 -19.59 16.83
N GLN A 202 31.31 -20.05 18.00
CA GLN A 202 32.19 -20.47 19.09
C GLN A 202 32.91 -21.78 18.77
N ALA A 203 32.23 -22.74 18.14
CA ALA A 203 32.82 -24.01 17.73
C ALA A 203 33.93 -23.87 16.66
N GLN A 204 33.93 -22.78 15.89
CA GLN A 204 34.99 -22.48 14.91
C GLN A 204 36.18 -21.73 15.52
N ARG A 205 36.07 -21.25 16.76
CA ARG A 205 37.11 -20.48 17.46
C ARG A 205 37.84 -21.29 18.54
N ALA A 206 37.34 -22.46 18.88
CA ALA A 206 37.96 -23.42 19.80
C ALA A 206 38.75 -24.47 19.02
#